data_AF-A0A3A0ES27-F1
#
_entry.id   AF-A0A3A0ES27-F1
#
_cell.length_a   1.000
_cell.length_b   1.000
_cell.length_c   1.000
_cell.angle_alpha   90.00
_cell.angle_beta   90.00
_cell.angle_gamma   90.00
#
_symmetry.space_group_name_H-M   'P 1'
#
loop_
_entity.id
_entity.type
_entity.pdbx_description
1 polymer ?
#
loop_
_entity_poly.entity_id
_entity_poly.type
_entity_poly.pdbx_seq_one_letter_code
_entity_poly.pdbx_strand_id
1 'polypeptide(L)'
;MRIIARKTLRDFWAKYPGAEQPLKAWFKFTSEADWKGPQDVKKQYRNATILKGAQTMNIKPVRTKKDHASALKRIEKLMGAKAGTPAGDELDILATLAAAYEEKHFSIADPDPIAAIKHRMEALGMARKDLEPILGSRSRVSEILNRRRKLSIEMIRNLHAKMGIPASALIQDYKIRM
;
A
#
# COMPACT_ATOMS: atom_id res chain seq x y z
N MET A 1 1.78 12.69 -22.45
CA MET A 1 3.05 12.74 -21.66
C MET A 1 3.00 13.93 -20.71
N ARG A 2 3.34 13.79 -19.41
CA ARG A 2 3.42 14.96 -18.49
C ARG A 2 4.85 15.49 -18.48
N ILE A 3 5.06 16.68 -19.04
CA ILE A 3 6.40 17.21 -19.33
C ILE A 3 6.93 18.09 -18.19
N ILE A 4 6.07 18.95 -17.63
CA ILE A 4 6.42 19.84 -16.50
C ILE A 4 5.16 20.25 -15.73
N ALA A 5 5.29 20.60 -14.44
CA ALA A 5 4.18 21.13 -13.66
C ALA A 5 3.92 22.62 -13.99
N ARG A 6 2.63 23.01 -14.11
CA ARG A 6 2.24 24.40 -14.45
C ARG A 6 2.76 25.43 -13.45
N LYS A 7 2.82 25.06 -12.16
CA LYS A 7 3.35 25.93 -11.11
C LYS A 7 4.81 26.27 -11.37
N THR A 8 5.64 25.28 -11.73
CA THR A 8 7.06 25.47 -12.04
C THR A 8 7.29 26.48 -13.16
N LEU A 9 6.47 26.43 -14.23
CA LEU A 9 6.54 27.41 -15.32
C LEU A 9 6.19 28.82 -14.85
N ARG A 10 5.11 28.95 -14.05
CA ARG A 10 4.67 30.23 -13.49
C ARG A 10 5.72 30.85 -12.57
N ASP A 11 6.25 30.06 -11.65
CA ASP A 11 7.26 30.49 -10.68
C ASP A 11 8.55 30.92 -11.42
N PHE A 12 8.90 30.24 -12.52
CA PHE A 12 10.09 30.56 -13.31
C PHE A 12 9.96 31.89 -14.06
N TRP A 13 8.89 32.11 -14.83
CA TRP A 13 8.74 33.37 -15.57
C TRP A 13 8.40 34.56 -14.68
N ALA A 14 7.93 34.33 -13.45
CA ALA A 14 7.83 35.39 -12.44
C ALA A 14 9.21 35.94 -12.07
N LYS A 15 10.24 35.08 -12.04
CA LYS A 15 11.64 35.47 -11.81
C LYS A 15 12.31 35.99 -13.09
N TYR A 16 11.87 35.51 -14.26
CA TYR A 16 12.42 35.88 -15.57
C TYR A 16 11.31 36.27 -16.55
N PRO A 17 10.79 37.52 -16.51
CA PRO A 17 9.62 37.93 -17.30
C PRO A 17 9.79 37.75 -18.81
N GLY A 18 11.01 37.92 -19.34
CA GLY A 18 11.31 37.70 -20.76
C GLY A 18 11.07 36.26 -21.24
N ALA A 19 10.97 35.29 -20.33
CA ALA A 19 10.67 33.90 -20.65
C ALA A 19 9.17 33.58 -20.72
N GLU A 20 8.28 34.49 -20.30
CA GLU A 20 6.84 34.21 -20.16
C GLU A 20 6.19 33.79 -21.48
N GLN A 21 6.28 34.64 -22.52
CA GLN A 21 5.63 34.39 -23.80
C GLN A 21 6.20 33.15 -24.52
N PRO A 22 7.54 32.97 -24.61
CA PRO A 22 8.11 31.74 -25.16
C PRO A 22 7.66 30.48 -24.42
N LEU A 23 7.60 30.51 -23.08
CA LEU A 23 7.18 29.35 -22.29
C LEU A 23 5.68 29.06 -22.41
N LYS A 24 4.83 30.09 -22.52
CA LYS A 24 3.40 29.93 -22.80
C LYS A 24 3.18 29.30 -24.18
N ALA A 25 3.86 29.81 -25.21
CA ALA A 25 3.79 29.27 -26.55
C ALA A 25 4.27 27.81 -26.60
N TRP A 26 5.44 27.53 -26.02
CA TRP A 26 5.96 26.17 -25.91
C TRP A 26 5.01 25.24 -25.15
N PHE A 27 4.46 25.67 -24.01
CA PHE A 27 3.50 24.87 -23.25
C PHE A 27 2.24 24.55 -24.08
N LYS A 28 1.70 25.52 -24.82
CA LYS A 28 0.56 25.32 -25.72
C LYS A 28 0.87 24.26 -26.78
N PHE A 29 1.97 24.43 -27.52
CA PHE A 29 2.38 23.49 -28.57
C PHE A 29 2.61 22.07 -28.05
N THR A 30 3.25 21.95 -26.88
CA THR A 30 3.54 20.64 -26.30
C THR A 30 2.33 19.98 -25.63
N SER A 31 1.37 20.76 -25.14
CA SER A 31 0.13 20.24 -24.54
C SER A 31 -0.84 19.63 -25.56
N GLU A 32 -0.76 20.06 -26.81
CA GLU A 32 -1.58 19.59 -27.93
C GLU A 32 -0.88 18.51 -28.78
N ALA A 33 0.40 18.22 -28.48
CA ALA A 33 1.18 17.26 -29.24
C ALA A 33 0.83 15.80 -28.87
N ASP A 34 0.65 14.94 -29.89
CA ASP A 34 0.45 13.49 -29.73
C ASP A 34 1.77 12.71 -29.74
N TRP A 35 2.68 13.04 -28.82
CA TRP A 35 3.96 12.33 -28.69
C TRP A 35 3.81 11.06 -27.86
N LYS A 36 4.27 9.94 -28.43
CA LYS A 36 4.29 8.62 -27.80
C LYS A 36 5.63 8.32 -27.14
N GLY A 37 6.69 9.00 -27.56
CA GLY A 37 7.99 8.89 -26.92
C GLY A 37 9.01 9.99 -27.26
N PRO A 38 10.22 9.91 -26.68
CA PRO A 38 11.26 10.93 -26.87
C PRO A 38 11.72 11.13 -28.32
N GLN A 39 11.51 10.14 -29.19
CA GLN A 39 11.85 10.23 -30.61
C GLN A 39 10.92 11.17 -31.37
N ASP A 40 9.63 11.21 -31.01
CA ASP A 40 8.65 12.12 -31.64
C ASP A 40 9.01 13.59 -31.34
N VAL A 41 9.49 13.85 -30.11
CA VAL A 41 9.99 15.16 -29.69
C VAL A 41 11.17 15.60 -30.53
N LYS A 42 12.16 14.72 -30.76
CA LYS A 42 13.33 15.01 -31.59
C LYS A 42 12.97 15.26 -33.06
N LYS A 43 11.95 14.59 -33.57
CA LYS A 43 11.47 14.79 -34.95
C LYS A 43 10.89 16.20 -35.12
N GLN A 44 10.15 16.68 -34.14
CA GLN A 44 9.52 18.01 -34.19
C GLN A 44 10.47 19.14 -33.78
N TYR A 45 11.36 18.88 -32.83
CA TYR A 45 12.37 19.83 -32.35
C TYR A 45 13.77 19.29 -32.65
N ARG A 46 14.32 19.64 -33.82
CA ARG A 46 15.64 19.16 -34.28
C ARG A 46 16.78 19.41 -33.29
N ASN A 47 16.71 20.51 -32.54
CA ASN A 47 17.72 20.87 -31.54
C ASN A 47 17.46 20.23 -30.16
N ALA A 48 16.39 19.46 -29.99
CA ALA A 48 16.09 18.81 -28.72
C ALA A 48 17.10 17.69 -28.43
N THR A 49 17.69 17.75 -27.24
CA THR A 49 18.58 16.71 -26.74
C THR A 49 17.86 15.93 -25.64
N ILE A 50 17.94 14.60 -25.71
CA ILE A 50 17.47 13.73 -24.63
C ILE A 50 18.58 13.68 -23.60
N LEU A 51 18.38 14.35 -22.45
CA LEU A 51 19.33 14.34 -21.36
C LEU A 51 19.41 12.92 -20.77
N LYS A 52 20.48 12.18 -21.10
CA LYS A 52 20.89 11.01 -20.32
C LYS A 52 21.57 11.54 -19.05
N GLY A 53 20.85 11.57 -17.93
CA GLY A 53 21.45 11.95 -16.64
C GLY A 53 20.65 12.92 -15.79
N ALA A 54 19.51 13.45 -16.28
CA ALA A 54 18.51 13.90 -15.34
C ALA A 54 18.03 12.64 -14.60
N GLN A 55 18.52 12.38 -13.39
CA GLN A 55 17.95 11.39 -12.50
C GLN A 55 16.57 11.90 -12.04
N THR A 56 15.65 12.11 -12.98
CA THR A 56 14.24 12.12 -12.66
C THR A 56 13.96 10.71 -12.18
N MET A 57 13.68 10.55 -10.90
CA MET A 57 13.18 9.28 -10.37
C MET A 57 12.03 8.84 -11.28
N ASN A 58 12.26 7.79 -12.07
CA ASN A 58 11.31 7.33 -13.07
C ASN A 58 10.25 6.48 -12.37
N ILE A 59 9.45 7.14 -11.53
CA ILE A 59 8.43 6.50 -10.72
C ILE A 59 7.25 6.19 -11.63
N LYS A 60 6.97 4.90 -11.78
CA LYS A 60 5.83 4.41 -12.55
C LYS A 60 4.70 4.01 -11.60
N PRO A 61 3.43 4.26 -11.95
CA PRO A 61 2.31 3.72 -11.19
C PRO A 61 2.37 2.19 -11.13
N VAL A 62 2.07 1.61 -9.96
CA VAL A 62 1.95 0.16 -9.79
C VAL A 62 0.49 -0.24 -10.08
N ARG A 63 0.22 -0.74 -11.28
CA ARG A 63 -1.15 -1.10 -11.72
C ARG A 63 -1.33 -2.58 -11.98
N THR A 64 -0.25 -3.29 -12.28
CA THR A 64 -0.27 -4.70 -12.64
C THR A 64 0.64 -5.52 -11.72
N LYS A 65 0.44 -6.85 -11.70
CA LYS A 65 1.31 -7.77 -10.96
C LYS A 65 2.78 -7.65 -11.39
N LYS A 66 3.03 -7.37 -12.67
CA LYS A 66 4.38 -7.16 -13.21
C LYS A 66 5.02 -5.88 -12.66
N ASP A 67 4.24 -4.80 -12.56
CA ASP A 67 4.72 -3.54 -11.98
C ASP A 67 5.03 -3.73 -10.49
N HIS A 68 4.15 -4.44 -9.77
CA HIS A 68 4.31 -4.73 -8.35
C HIS A 68 5.56 -5.58 -8.08
N ALA A 69 5.75 -6.68 -8.83
CA ALA A 69 6.96 -7.50 -8.73
C ALA A 69 8.24 -6.71 -9.07
N SER A 70 8.16 -5.77 -10.02
CA SER A 70 9.29 -4.89 -10.36
C SER A 70 9.59 -3.89 -9.24
N ALA A 71 8.55 -3.34 -8.61
CA ALA A 71 8.67 -2.43 -7.48
C ALA A 71 9.30 -3.14 -6.27
N LEU A 72 8.84 -4.35 -5.92
CA LEU A 72 9.42 -5.15 -4.84
C LEU A 72 10.91 -5.47 -5.05
N LYS A 73 11.31 -5.87 -6.27
CA LYS A 73 12.73 -6.08 -6.61
C LYS A 73 13.57 -4.82 -6.48
N ARG A 74 12.98 -3.64 -6.68
CA ARG A 74 13.69 -2.37 -6.53
C ARG A 74 13.79 -1.97 -5.07
N ILE A 75 12.71 -2.13 -4.30
CA ILE A 75 12.67 -1.94 -2.84
C ILE A 75 13.75 -2.79 -2.17
N GLU A 76 13.86 -4.07 -2.53
CA GLU A 76 14.87 -4.98 -1.99
C GLU A 76 16.30 -4.43 -2.19
N LYS A 77 16.61 -3.89 -3.37
CA LYS A 77 17.91 -3.28 -3.67
C LYS A 77 18.16 -1.96 -2.96
N LEU A 78 17.11 -1.30 -2.49
CA LEU A 78 17.17 -0.02 -1.79
C LEU A 78 17.11 -0.19 -0.27
N MET A 79 16.92 -1.42 0.24
CA MET A 79 16.93 -1.66 1.68
C MET A 79 18.24 -1.19 2.30
N GLY A 80 18.13 -0.38 3.36
CA GLY A 80 19.28 0.26 4.01
C GLY A 80 19.66 1.62 3.43
N ALA A 81 18.95 2.13 2.41
CA ALA A 81 19.08 3.51 1.98
C ALA A 81 18.74 4.47 3.13
N LYS A 82 19.54 5.55 3.27
CA LYS A 82 19.33 6.55 4.32
C LYS A 82 18.16 7.47 3.95
N ALA A 83 17.34 7.80 4.95
CA ALA A 83 16.27 8.78 4.80
C ALA A 83 16.80 10.14 4.32
N GLY A 84 16.02 10.82 3.47
CA GLY A 84 16.39 12.12 2.89
C GLY A 84 17.48 12.05 1.81
N THR A 85 17.88 10.85 1.39
CA THR A 85 18.70 10.66 0.18
C THR A 85 17.80 10.31 -1.01
N PRO A 86 18.22 10.55 -2.26
CA PRO A 86 17.43 10.17 -3.42
C PRO A 86 17.02 8.69 -3.44
N ALA A 87 17.89 7.80 -2.94
CA ALA A 87 17.59 6.37 -2.82
C ALA A 87 16.57 6.07 -1.71
N GLY A 88 16.61 6.81 -0.61
CA GLY A 88 15.62 6.72 0.48
C GLY A 88 14.26 7.23 0.04
N ASP A 89 14.23 8.39 -0.64
CA ASP A 89 12.99 8.94 -1.20
C ASP A 89 12.38 8.00 -2.26
N GLU A 90 13.22 7.36 -3.08
CA GLU A 90 12.77 6.32 -4.03
C GLU A 90 12.14 5.13 -3.30
N LEU A 91 12.81 4.65 -2.24
CA LEU A 91 12.33 3.54 -1.41
C LEU A 91 10.96 3.84 -0.81
N ASP A 92 10.80 5.00 -0.18
CA ASP A 92 9.55 5.41 0.47
C ASP A 92 8.39 5.49 -0.53
N ILE A 93 8.64 6.06 -1.71
CA ILE A 93 7.62 6.18 -2.75
C ILE A 93 7.25 4.80 -3.31
N LEU A 94 8.23 3.95 -3.62
CA LEU A 94 7.96 2.60 -4.14
C LEU A 94 7.24 1.74 -3.12
N ALA A 95 7.61 1.81 -1.83
CA ALA A 95 6.95 1.11 -0.74
C ALA A 95 5.48 1.54 -0.64
N THR A 96 5.22 2.85 -0.71
CA THR A 96 3.86 3.40 -0.69
C THR A 96 3.03 2.89 -1.87
N LEU A 97 3.58 2.90 -3.08
CA LEU A 97 2.89 2.43 -4.28
C LEU A 97 2.64 0.92 -4.26
N ALA A 98 3.60 0.14 -3.76
CA ALA A 98 3.46 -1.31 -3.61
C ALA A 98 2.37 -1.65 -2.59
N ALA A 99 2.38 -1.01 -1.41
CA ALA A 99 1.38 -1.20 -0.37
C ALA A 99 -0.03 -0.86 -0.87
N ALA A 100 -0.21 0.26 -1.59
CA ALA A 100 -1.49 0.64 -2.16
C ALA A 100 -2.00 -0.34 -3.24
N TYR A 101 -1.09 -1.01 -3.95
CA TYR A 101 -1.45 -2.10 -4.87
C TYR A 101 -1.85 -3.35 -4.10
N GLU A 102 -1.11 -3.72 -3.06
CA GLU A 102 -1.36 -4.89 -2.21
C GLU A 102 -2.68 -4.79 -1.47
N GLU A 103 -3.00 -3.64 -0.88
CA GLU A 103 -4.28 -3.42 -0.20
C GLU A 103 -5.49 -3.75 -1.10
N LYS A 104 -5.38 -3.47 -2.41
CA LYS A 104 -6.44 -3.72 -3.38
C LYS A 104 -6.47 -5.15 -3.93
N HIS A 105 -5.33 -5.85 -3.97
CA HIS A 105 -5.19 -7.13 -4.70
C HIS A 105 -4.84 -8.33 -3.81
N PHE A 106 -4.23 -8.06 -2.66
CA PHE A 106 -3.73 -9.02 -1.69
C PHE A 106 -4.24 -8.66 -0.30
N SER A 107 -5.57 -8.58 -0.15
CA SER A 107 -6.20 -8.50 1.17
C SER A 107 -5.69 -9.66 2.02
N ILE A 108 -5.02 -9.35 3.13
CA ILE A 108 -4.74 -10.34 4.16
C ILE A 108 -6.10 -10.71 4.75
N ALA A 109 -6.59 -11.91 4.43
CA ALA A 109 -7.85 -12.39 4.95
C ALA A 109 -7.80 -12.36 6.48
N ASP A 110 -8.90 -11.93 7.11
CA ASP A 110 -9.04 -11.97 8.56
C ASP A 110 -8.71 -13.39 9.07
N PRO A 111 -8.05 -13.51 10.22
CA PRO A 111 -7.70 -14.80 10.76
C PRO A 111 -8.99 -15.56 11.12
N ASP A 112 -8.92 -16.89 11.05
CA ASP A 112 -9.97 -17.74 11.59
C ASP A 112 -10.23 -17.39 13.08
N PRO A 113 -11.49 -17.22 13.52
CA PRO A 113 -11.80 -16.78 14.88
C PRO A 113 -11.16 -17.65 15.96
N ILE A 114 -11.11 -18.97 15.76
CA ILE A 114 -10.53 -19.90 16.74
C ILE A 114 -9.01 -19.80 16.76
N ALA A 115 -8.38 -19.58 15.60
CA ALA A 115 -6.95 -19.31 15.53
C ALA A 115 -6.59 -18.00 16.25
N ALA A 116 -7.38 -16.93 16.05
CA ALA A 116 -7.20 -15.66 16.73
C ALA A 116 -7.30 -15.79 18.26
N ILE A 117 -8.30 -16.55 18.76
CA ILE A 117 -8.44 -16.82 20.20
C ILE A 117 -7.22 -17.57 20.73
N LYS A 118 -6.78 -18.64 20.06
CA LYS A 118 -5.63 -19.45 20.51
C LYS A 118 -4.33 -18.65 20.53
N HIS A 119 -4.08 -17.87 19.49
CA HIS A 119 -2.91 -16.99 19.43
C HIS A 119 -2.94 -15.96 20.55
N ARG A 120 -4.12 -15.39 20.84
CA ARG A 120 -4.26 -14.43 21.94
C ARG A 120 -4.10 -15.07 23.32
N MET A 121 -4.57 -16.30 23.51
CA MET A 121 -4.32 -17.06 24.74
C MET A 121 -2.82 -17.26 24.96
N GLU A 122 -2.09 -17.67 23.93
CA GLU A 122 -0.64 -17.86 23.99
C GLU A 122 0.08 -16.55 24.34
N ALA A 123 -0.23 -15.47 23.64
CA ALA A 123 0.37 -14.16 23.87
C ALA A 123 0.11 -13.59 25.29
N LEU A 124 -1.01 -13.96 25.91
CA LEU A 124 -1.39 -13.54 27.26
C LEU A 124 -1.04 -14.57 28.34
N GLY A 125 -0.45 -15.72 27.98
CA GLY A 125 -0.19 -16.81 28.91
C GLY A 125 -1.45 -17.42 29.54
N MET A 126 -2.61 -17.31 28.88
CA MET A 126 -3.89 -17.76 29.41
C MET A 126 -4.09 -19.27 29.20
N ALA A 127 -4.58 -19.95 30.22
CA ALA A 127 -5.02 -21.32 30.13
C ALA A 127 -6.50 -21.41 29.73
N ARG A 128 -6.96 -22.60 29.33
CA ARG A 128 -8.37 -22.80 28.93
C ARG A 128 -9.38 -22.47 30.03
N LYS A 129 -9.01 -22.70 31.30
CA LYS A 129 -9.84 -22.37 32.47
C LYS A 129 -10.14 -20.86 32.57
N ASP A 130 -9.22 -20.03 32.09
CA ASP A 130 -9.32 -18.57 32.18
C ASP A 130 -10.29 -18.01 31.12
N LEU A 131 -10.72 -18.83 30.16
CA LEU A 131 -11.78 -18.49 29.20
C LEU A 131 -13.18 -18.74 29.74
N GLU A 132 -13.34 -19.47 30.85
CA GLU A 132 -14.67 -19.79 31.39
C GLU A 132 -15.48 -18.53 31.74
N PRO A 133 -14.90 -17.48 32.37
CA PRO A 133 -15.60 -16.21 32.60
C PRO A 133 -15.93 -15.41 31.33
N ILE A 134 -15.47 -15.84 30.16
CA ILE A 134 -15.62 -15.15 28.87
C ILE A 134 -16.62 -15.89 27.98
N LEU A 135 -16.45 -17.22 27.88
CA LEU A 135 -17.21 -18.08 26.98
C LEU A 135 -18.29 -18.90 27.69
N GLY A 136 -18.23 -19.02 29.01
CA GLY A 136 -19.14 -19.81 29.83
C GLY A 136 -18.52 -21.10 30.34
N SER A 137 -19.30 -22.19 30.42
CA SER A 137 -18.83 -23.42 31.06
C SER A 137 -17.58 -24.03 30.40
N ARG A 138 -16.81 -24.81 31.17
CA ARG A 138 -15.64 -25.56 30.69
C ARG A 138 -15.93 -26.42 29.45
N SER A 139 -17.10 -27.07 29.41
CA SER A 139 -17.52 -27.86 28.24
C SER A 139 -17.67 -26.98 27.00
N ARG A 140 -18.31 -25.82 27.15
CA ARG A 140 -18.50 -24.86 26.06
C ARG A 140 -17.18 -24.27 25.56
N VAL A 141 -16.25 -23.94 26.45
CA VAL A 141 -14.88 -23.52 26.06
C VAL A 141 -14.23 -24.59 25.19
N SER A 142 -14.32 -25.86 25.59
CA SER A 142 -13.78 -26.98 24.82
C SER A 142 -14.47 -27.16 23.47
N GLU A 143 -15.79 -27.07 23.41
CA GLU A 143 -16.55 -27.15 22.17
C GLU A 143 -16.12 -26.06 21.17
N ILE A 144 -15.99 -24.81 21.63
CA ILE A 144 -15.60 -23.67 20.78
C ILE A 144 -14.16 -23.83 20.28
N LEU A 145 -13.19 -24.09 21.17
CA LEU A 145 -11.77 -24.21 20.78
C LEU A 145 -11.49 -25.40 19.85
N ASN A 146 -12.36 -26.41 19.88
CA ASN A 146 -12.33 -27.57 18.99
C ASN A 146 -13.28 -27.46 17.80
N ARG A 147 -13.90 -26.28 17.59
CA ARG A 147 -14.81 -25.99 16.47
C ARG A 147 -16.05 -26.89 16.45
N ARG A 148 -16.52 -27.39 17.59
CA ARG A 148 -17.79 -28.13 17.69
C ARG A 148 -19.00 -27.20 17.90
N ARG A 149 -18.75 -25.93 18.21
CA ARG A 149 -19.77 -24.89 18.39
C ARG A 149 -19.29 -23.54 17.84
N LYS A 150 -20.21 -22.78 17.23
CA LYS A 150 -19.97 -21.39 16.80
C LYS A 150 -19.91 -20.42 17.98
N LEU A 151 -19.24 -19.29 17.79
CA LEU A 151 -19.30 -18.18 18.74
C LEU A 151 -20.67 -17.52 18.65
N SER A 152 -21.25 -17.16 19.81
CA SER A 152 -22.40 -16.26 19.87
C SER A 152 -21.93 -14.81 19.84
N ILE A 153 -22.83 -13.88 19.49
CA ILE A 153 -22.53 -12.44 19.51
C ILE A 153 -22.07 -11.97 20.89
N GLU A 154 -22.66 -12.49 21.96
CA GLU A 154 -22.26 -12.17 23.33
C GLU A 154 -20.82 -12.63 23.62
N MET A 155 -20.45 -13.84 23.20
CA MET A 155 -19.08 -14.35 23.33
C MET A 155 -18.09 -13.50 22.54
N ILE A 156 -18.46 -13.07 21.32
CA ILE A 156 -17.64 -12.19 20.50
C ILE A 156 -17.39 -10.86 21.22
N ARG A 157 -18.43 -10.25 21.78
CA ARG A 157 -18.30 -9.00 22.57
C ARG A 157 -17.42 -9.19 23.79
N ASN A 158 -17.58 -10.30 24.51
CA ASN A 158 -16.78 -10.62 25.69
C ASN A 158 -15.31 -10.85 25.35
N LEU A 159 -15.01 -11.60 24.27
CA LEU A 159 -13.65 -11.82 23.78
C LEU A 159 -13.01 -10.51 23.33
N HIS A 160 -13.75 -9.65 22.64
CA HIS A 160 -13.26 -8.34 22.25
C HIS A 160 -12.92 -7.47 23.47
N ALA A 161 -13.86 -7.34 24.41
CA ALA A 161 -13.70 -6.50 25.59
C ALA A 161 -12.61 -7.00 26.55
N LYS A 162 -12.54 -8.32 26.79
CA LYS A 162 -11.64 -8.92 27.81
C LYS A 162 -10.28 -9.32 27.26
N MET A 163 -10.19 -9.71 26.00
CA MET A 163 -8.94 -10.16 25.39
C MET A 163 -8.38 -9.20 24.34
N GLY A 164 -9.12 -8.15 23.96
CA GLY A 164 -8.69 -7.18 22.95
C GLY A 164 -8.62 -7.76 21.54
N ILE A 165 -9.29 -8.88 21.27
CA ILE A 165 -9.32 -9.48 19.93
C ILE A 165 -10.25 -8.63 19.05
N PRO A 166 -9.83 -8.16 17.86
CA PRO A 166 -10.69 -7.39 16.98
C PRO A 166 -11.99 -8.12 16.66
N ALA A 167 -13.13 -7.43 16.74
CA ALA A 167 -14.43 -8.03 16.46
C ALA A 167 -14.54 -8.52 15.00
N SER A 168 -13.88 -7.83 14.05
CA SER A 168 -13.79 -8.23 12.65
C SER A 168 -13.23 -9.65 12.49
N ALA A 169 -12.18 -9.99 13.25
CA ALA A 169 -11.57 -11.31 13.26
C ALA A 169 -12.46 -12.39 13.91
N LEU A 170 -13.40 -12.01 14.79
CA LEU A 170 -14.26 -12.94 15.53
C LEU A 170 -15.61 -13.20 14.86
N ILE A 171 -16.10 -12.26 14.04
CA ILE A 171 -17.38 -12.34 13.32
C ILE A 171 -17.29 -13.25 12.09
N GLN A 172 -16.08 -13.53 11.61
CA GLN A 172 -15.88 -14.38 10.42
C GLN A 172 -16.54 -15.74 10.58
N ASP A 173 -17.17 -16.23 9.50
CA ASP A 173 -17.75 -17.56 9.49
C ASP A 173 -16.65 -18.64 9.41
N TYR A 174 -16.76 -19.70 10.20
CA TYR A 174 -15.79 -20.80 10.21
C TYR A 174 -16.43 -22.17 10.33
N LYS A 175 -15.92 -23.16 9.60
CA LYS A 175 -16.51 -24.51 9.60
C LYS A 175 -16.41 -25.18 10.98
N ILE A 176 -17.52 -25.78 11.39
CA ILE A 176 -17.60 -26.67 12.55
C ILE A 176 -16.98 -28.02 12.16
N ARG A 177 -16.25 -28.64 13.09
CA ARG A 177 -15.79 -30.02 12.98
C ARG A 177 -16.75 -30.89 13.78
N MET A 178 -17.29 -31.94 13.14
CA MET A 178 -18.10 -32.96 13.80
C MET A 178 -17.20 -33.85 14.68
#